data_AF-A0A8H7PB19-F1
#
_entry.id   AF-A0A8H7PB19-F1
#
_cell.length_a   1.000
_cell.length_b   1.000
_cell.length_c   1.000
_cell.angle_alpha   90.00
_cell.angle_beta   90.00
_cell.angle_gamma   90.00
#
_symmetry.space_group_name_H-M   'P 1'
#
loop_
_entity.id
_entity.type
_entity.pdbx_description
1 polymer ?
#
loop_
_entity_poly.entity_id
_entity_poly.type
_entity_poly.pdbx_seq_one_letter_code
_entity_poly.pdbx_strand_id
1 'polypeptide(L)'
;MSTATHHLRASLRRTASLRRRSSSSLSPKVTLPPAKMRSLVSLYHQAETFITPQNLSTVIDYEFIYRRQKITSLRSDEDSFYDLQAELASRKIQPKIGEANQARTQSETSRDWSEKRSERENKVVNALYGTDGGRPGFDVLEEEADYIKDLLRRDDNANRSA
;
A
#
# COMPACT_ATOMS: atom_id res chain seq x y z
N MET A 1 21.75 -0.79 54.55
CA MET A 1 22.71 -0.63 53.43
C MET A 1 22.36 -1.62 52.33
N SER A 2 21.91 -1.14 51.17
CA SER A 2 21.97 -1.88 49.89
C SER A 2 21.52 -0.95 48.77
N THR A 3 22.49 -0.39 48.05
CA THR A 3 22.27 0.37 46.82
C THR A 3 22.47 -0.59 45.64
N ALA A 4 21.39 -0.95 44.96
CA ALA A 4 21.45 -1.75 43.74
C ALA A 4 21.92 -0.88 42.56
N THR A 5 23.15 -1.06 42.13
CA THR A 5 23.72 -0.44 40.94
C THR A 5 23.29 -1.23 39.69
N HIS A 6 22.38 -0.67 38.89
CA HIS A 6 22.04 -1.22 37.58
C HIS A 6 23.07 -0.73 36.54
N HIS A 7 23.94 -1.64 36.11
CA HIS A 7 24.89 -1.39 35.03
C HIS A 7 24.19 -1.48 33.67
N LEU A 8 24.07 -0.35 32.97
CA LEU A 8 23.64 -0.31 31.57
C LEU A 8 24.76 -0.90 30.70
N ARG A 9 24.59 -2.17 30.28
CA ARG A 9 25.41 -2.77 29.23
C ARG A 9 25.04 -2.14 27.89
N ALA A 10 25.87 -1.21 27.43
CA ALA A 10 25.82 -0.71 26.06
C ALA A 10 26.23 -1.85 25.11
N SER A 11 25.25 -2.43 24.40
CA SER A 11 25.50 -3.35 23.29
C SER A 11 25.95 -2.53 22.08
N LEU A 12 27.25 -2.49 21.83
CA LEU A 12 27.83 -1.93 20.61
C LEU A 12 27.34 -2.76 19.41
N ARG A 13 26.39 -2.21 18.65
CA ARG A 13 25.96 -2.77 17.38
C ARG A 13 27.14 -2.73 16.41
N ARG A 14 27.70 -3.91 16.14
CA ARG A 14 28.71 -4.16 15.12
C ARG A 14 28.15 -3.73 13.77
N THR A 15 28.58 -2.58 13.26
CA THR A 15 28.31 -2.16 11.88
C THR A 15 29.03 -3.12 10.96
N ALA A 16 28.29 -4.01 10.29
CA ALA A 16 28.83 -4.83 9.23
C ALA A 16 29.35 -3.91 8.11
N SER A 17 30.62 -4.03 7.76
CA SER A 17 31.20 -3.31 6.64
C SER A 17 30.56 -3.81 5.34
N LEU A 18 29.83 -2.94 4.65
CA LEU A 18 29.32 -3.24 3.31
C LEU A 18 30.51 -3.32 2.37
N ARG A 19 30.89 -4.55 2.02
CA ARG A 19 31.88 -4.85 0.99
C ARG A 19 31.30 -4.45 -0.36
N ARG A 20 31.67 -3.27 -0.85
CA ARG A 20 31.25 -2.73 -2.15
C ARG A 20 31.85 -3.61 -3.26
N ARG A 21 31.03 -4.45 -3.90
CA ARG A 21 31.45 -5.22 -5.08
C ARG A 21 31.51 -4.27 -6.27
N SER A 22 32.71 -3.83 -6.63
CA SER A 22 32.98 -3.20 -7.92
C SER A 22 32.94 -4.30 -9.01
N SER A 23 31.81 -4.43 -9.71
CA SER A 23 31.76 -5.22 -10.94
C SER A 23 32.14 -4.33 -12.12
N SER A 24 33.14 -4.80 -12.86
CA SER A 24 33.66 -4.26 -14.11
C SER A 24 32.57 -3.93 -15.13
N SER A 25 32.90 -2.97 -16.01
CA SER A 25 32.13 -2.52 -17.16
C SER A 25 31.90 -3.64 -18.18
N LEU A 26 30.94 -4.51 -17.90
CA LEU A 26 30.20 -5.23 -18.92
C LEU A 26 28.94 -4.40 -19.11
N SER A 27 28.69 -3.88 -20.31
CA SER A 27 27.38 -3.32 -20.65
C SER A 27 26.38 -4.45 -20.46
N PRO A 28 25.65 -4.51 -19.32
CA PRO A 28 24.88 -5.68 -19.06
C PRO A 28 23.64 -5.49 -19.93
N LYS A 29 23.33 -6.48 -20.78
CA LYS A 29 21.94 -6.64 -21.22
C LYS A 29 21.17 -7.01 -19.95
N VAL A 30 20.81 -6.01 -19.15
CA VAL A 30 20.11 -6.14 -17.87
C VAL A 30 18.64 -6.40 -18.21
N THR A 31 18.33 -7.54 -18.81
CA THR A 31 16.97 -8.05 -18.76
C THR A 31 16.75 -8.52 -17.32
N LEU A 32 16.17 -7.65 -16.50
CA LEU A 32 15.79 -8.00 -15.15
C LEU A 32 14.77 -9.15 -15.21
N PRO A 33 14.84 -10.13 -14.30
CA PRO A 33 13.81 -11.15 -14.18
C PRO A 33 12.42 -10.49 -14.06
N PRO A 34 11.36 -11.05 -14.67
CA PRO A 34 10.01 -10.47 -14.64
C PRO A 34 9.50 -10.18 -13.22
N ALA A 35 9.82 -11.06 -12.26
CA ALA A 35 9.50 -10.84 -10.85
C ALA A 35 10.10 -9.54 -10.28
N LYS A 36 11.34 -9.19 -10.68
CA LYS A 36 11.97 -7.94 -10.27
C LYS A 36 11.34 -6.74 -10.97
N MET A 37 10.99 -6.87 -12.25
CA MET A 37 10.28 -5.80 -12.97
C MET A 37 8.92 -5.49 -12.33
N ARG A 38 8.14 -6.52 -11.98
CA ARG A 38 6.88 -6.37 -11.23
C ARG A 38 7.10 -5.63 -9.91
N SER A 39 8.14 -5.99 -9.15
CA SER A 39 8.46 -5.30 -7.90
C SER A 39 8.88 -3.84 -8.11
N LEU A 40 9.58 -3.52 -9.20
CA LEU A 40 9.96 -2.15 -9.55
C LEU A 40 8.75 -1.31 -9.95
N VAL A 41 7.82 -1.86 -10.72
CA VAL A 41 6.55 -1.19 -11.05
C VAL A 41 5.73 -0.93 -9.79
N SER A 42 5.66 -1.90 -8.87
CA SER A 42 5.01 -1.71 -7.56
C SER A 42 5.68 -0.59 -6.75
N LEU A 43 7.02 -0.55 -6.68
CA LEU A 43 7.75 0.53 -6.02
C LEU A 43 7.53 1.88 -6.70
N TYR A 44 7.47 1.91 -8.03
CA TYR A 44 7.17 3.12 -8.79
C TYR A 44 5.79 3.68 -8.43
N HIS A 45 4.77 2.83 -8.32
CA HIS A 45 3.45 3.27 -7.86
C HIS A 45 3.46 3.78 -6.42
N GLN A 46 4.32 3.25 -5.56
CA GLN A 46 4.46 3.73 -4.18
C GLN A 46 5.29 5.02 -4.06
N ALA A 47 6.04 5.39 -5.10
CA ALA A 47 7.04 6.46 -5.03
C ALA A 47 6.45 7.84 -4.70
N GLU A 48 5.19 8.10 -5.04
CA GLU A 48 4.49 9.35 -4.67
C GLU A 48 4.41 9.56 -3.15
N THR A 49 4.40 8.46 -2.38
CA THR A 49 4.32 8.50 -0.91
C THR A 49 5.67 8.44 -0.23
N PHE A 50 6.77 8.38 -0.97
CA PHE A 50 8.10 8.27 -0.38
C PHE A 50 8.50 9.55 0.34
N ILE A 51 9.17 9.35 1.48
CA ILE A 51 9.68 10.46 2.28
C ILE A 51 10.95 10.99 1.63
N THR A 52 10.89 12.24 1.21
CA THR A 52 12.00 13.02 0.65
C THR A 52 12.40 14.10 1.64
N PRO A 53 13.64 14.64 1.58
CA PRO A 53 14.05 15.73 2.46
C PRO A 53 13.11 16.95 2.41
N GLN A 54 12.47 17.18 1.25
CA GLN A 54 11.56 18.29 1.03
C GLN A 54 10.19 18.06 1.68
N ASN A 55 9.67 16.83 1.69
CA ASN A 55 8.36 16.52 2.29
C ASN A 55 8.44 16.04 3.76
N LEU A 56 9.64 15.73 4.26
CA LEU A 56 9.84 15.13 5.59
C LEU A 56 9.15 15.91 6.72
N SER A 57 9.31 17.24 6.77
CA SER A 57 8.68 18.07 7.81
C SER A 57 7.15 17.96 7.75
N THR A 58 6.57 18.06 6.56
CA THR A 58 5.11 17.96 6.38
C THR A 58 4.57 16.59 6.77
N VAL A 59 5.32 15.51 6.50
CA VAL A 59 4.95 14.15 6.87
C VAL A 59 5.01 13.95 8.38
N ILE A 60 6.03 14.51 9.05
CA ILE A 60 6.12 14.50 10.52
C ILE A 60 4.89 15.20 11.12
N ASP A 61 4.58 16.41 10.68
CA ASP A 61 3.43 17.15 11.22
C ASP A 61 2.12 16.38 10.99
N TYR A 62 1.93 15.80 9.79
CA TYR A 62 0.79 14.94 9.49
C TYR A 62 0.65 13.76 10.45
N GLU A 63 1.70 12.97 10.62
CA GLU A 63 1.67 11.75 11.43
C GLU A 63 1.46 12.04 12.92
N PHE A 64 2.12 13.08 13.45
CA PHE A 64 2.07 13.37 14.89
C PHE A 64 0.87 14.21 15.31
N ILE A 65 0.42 15.15 14.49
CA ILE A 65 -0.68 16.07 14.83
C ILE A 65 -2.00 15.54 14.29
N TYR A 66 -2.09 15.36 12.97
CA TYR A 66 -3.38 15.17 12.30
C TYR A 66 -3.86 13.71 12.30
N ARG A 67 -2.95 12.75 12.12
CA ARG A 67 -3.33 11.33 12.10
C ARG A 67 -3.81 10.86 13.47
N ARG A 68 -3.16 11.32 14.55
CA ARG A 68 -3.59 11.03 15.92
C ARG A 68 -4.99 11.58 16.18
N GLN A 69 -5.28 12.80 15.75
CA GLN A 69 -6.60 13.43 15.87
C GLN A 69 -7.69 12.64 15.15
N LYS A 70 -7.44 12.13 13.93
CA LYS A 70 -8.39 11.27 13.20
C LYS A 70 -8.69 9.95 13.90
N ILE A 71 -7.71 9.35 14.57
CA ILE A 71 -7.92 8.09 15.30
C ILE A 71 -8.65 8.36 16.63
N THR A 72 -8.37 9.48 17.29
CA THR A 72 -9.06 9.86 18.52
C THR A 72 -10.48 10.35 18.28
N SER A 73 -10.77 11.02 17.15
CA SER A 73 -12.13 11.43 16.80
C SER A 73 -13.07 10.25 16.53
N LEU A 74 -12.52 9.08 16.16
CA LEU A 74 -13.29 7.83 16.07
C LEU A 74 -13.62 7.22 17.45
N ARG A 75 -13.06 7.78 18.54
CA ARG A 75 -13.24 7.30 19.92
C ARG A 75 -13.60 8.42 20.91
N SER A 76 -13.89 9.64 20.43
CA SER A 76 -14.11 10.81 21.29
C SER A 76 -15.56 11.22 21.44
N ASP A 77 -16.48 10.64 20.69
CA ASP A 77 -17.88 10.76 21.03
C ASP A 77 -18.16 9.62 22.01
N GLU A 78 -18.39 9.97 23.27
CA GLU A 78 -18.96 9.02 24.22
C GLU A 78 -20.26 8.50 23.58
N ASP A 79 -20.27 7.23 23.17
CA ASP A 79 -21.44 6.65 22.51
C ASP A 79 -22.68 6.91 23.38
N SER A 80 -23.73 7.46 22.78
CA SER A 80 -24.97 7.74 23.49
C SER A 80 -25.48 6.46 24.16
N PHE A 81 -26.06 6.58 25.35
CA PHE A 81 -26.61 5.44 26.08
C PHE A 81 -27.54 4.57 25.21
N TYR A 82 -28.31 5.21 24.33
CA TYR A 82 -29.22 4.53 23.41
C TYR A 82 -28.48 3.71 22.34
N ASP A 83 -27.34 4.19 21.84
CA ASP A 83 -26.53 3.49 20.84
C ASP A 83 -25.88 2.24 21.45
N LEU A 84 -25.40 2.36 22.70
CA LEU A 84 -24.89 1.22 23.46
C LEU A 84 -25.97 0.18 23.76
N GLN A 85 -27.19 0.63 24.05
CA GLN A 85 -28.33 -0.26 24.28
C GLN A 85 -28.72 -1.01 22.99
N ALA A 86 -28.71 -0.33 21.85
CA ALA A 86 -28.95 -0.95 20.54
C ALA A 86 -27.85 -1.96 20.17
N GLU A 87 -26.59 -1.64 20.44
CA GLU A 87 -25.46 -2.56 20.22
C GLU A 87 -25.54 -3.81 21.12
N LEU A 88 -25.97 -3.64 22.37
CA LEU A 88 -26.17 -4.76 23.29
C LEU A 88 -27.27 -5.69 22.75
N ALA A 89 -28.38 -5.12 22.27
CA ALA A 89 -29.47 -5.88 21.68
C ALA A 89 -29.02 -6.64 20.42
N SER A 90 -28.25 -6.01 19.53
CA SER A 90 -27.75 -6.67 18.32
C SER A 90 -26.77 -7.81 18.64
N ARG A 91 -25.86 -7.61 19.60
CA ARG A 91 -24.95 -8.67 20.08
C ARG A 91 -25.67 -9.86 20.70
N LYS A 92 -26.81 -9.66 21.37
CA LYS A 92 -27.61 -10.75 21.95
C LYS A 92 -28.22 -11.67 20.90
N ILE A 93 -28.51 -11.14 19.72
CA ILE A 93 -29.16 -11.87 18.63
C ILE A 93 -28.12 -12.51 17.70
N GLN A 94 -26.86 -12.07 17.77
CA GLN A 94 -25.79 -12.66 16.99
C GLN A 94 -25.46 -14.11 17.44
N PRO A 95 -25.19 -15.01 16.48
CA PRO A 95 -24.81 -16.38 16.77
C PRO A 95 -23.48 -16.44 17.54
N LYS A 96 -23.44 -17.24 18.61
CA LYS A 96 -22.26 -17.40 19.50
C LYS A 96 -21.03 -18.00 18.82
N ILE A 97 -21.17 -18.53 17.61
CA ILE A 97 -20.11 -19.19 16.85
C ILE A 97 -20.00 -18.48 15.50
N GLY A 98 -18.93 -17.70 15.34
CA GLY A 98 -18.64 -16.86 14.17
C GLY A 98 -17.80 -15.65 14.59
N GLU A 99 -16.90 -15.17 13.72
CA GLU A 99 -16.06 -14.00 14.03
C GLU A 99 -16.92 -12.74 14.18
N ALA A 100 -17.25 -12.38 15.42
CA ALA A 100 -17.93 -11.13 15.78
C ALA A 100 -17.01 -9.89 15.74
N ASN A 101 -15.91 -9.97 14.97
CA ASN A 101 -15.00 -8.84 14.74
C ASN A 101 -15.41 -8.08 13.47
N GLN A 102 -16.69 -7.74 13.33
CA GLN A 102 -17.03 -6.61 12.46
C GLN A 102 -16.83 -5.37 13.31
N ALA A 103 -15.63 -4.82 13.22
CA ALA A 103 -15.34 -3.47 13.67
C ALA A 103 -16.48 -2.57 13.20
N ARG A 104 -17.01 -1.74 14.13
CA ARG A 104 -18.02 -0.72 13.87
C ARG A 104 -17.69 -0.01 12.55
N THR A 105 -18.31 -0.45 11.47
CA THR A 105 -18.36 0.32 10.24
C THR A 105 -19.31 1.43 10.60
N GLN A 106 -18.76 2.63 10.80
CA GLN A 106 -19.55 3.84 10.93
C GLN A 106 -20.65 3.77 9.87
N SER A 107 -21.89 3.74 10.35
CA SER A 107 -23.04 3.84 9.48
C SER A 107 -23.06 5.27 8.95
N GLU A 108 -22.30 5.51 7.90
CA GLU A 108 -22.62 6.56 6.94
C GLU A 108 -23.91 6.12 6.26
N THR A 109 -25.01 6.63 6.80
CA THR A 109 -26.19 7.08 6.05
C THR A 109 -26.37 6.46 4.67
N SER A 110 -27.26 5.47 4.58
CA SER A 110 -28.16 5.18 3.47
C SER A 110 -27.89 5.87 2.13
N ARG A 111 -27.17 5.19 1.20
CA ARG A 111 -27.49 5.12 -0.25
C ARG A 111 -26.53 4.30 -1.12
N ASP A 112 -25.37 3.87 -0.63
CA ASP A 112 -24.29 3.38 -1.53
C ASP A 112 -24.07 1.87 -1.55
N TRP A 113 -25.14 1.07 -1.62
CA TRP A 113 -25.00 -0.38 -1.87
C TRP A 113 -24.36 -0.69 -3.23
N SER A 114 -24.26 0.29 -4.14
CA SER A 114 -23.62 0.17 -5.46
C SER A 114 -22.29 0.91 -5.61
N GLU A 115 -21.90 1.78 -4.68
CA GLU A 115 -20.79 2.72 -4.92
C GLU A 115 -19.43 2.23 -4.37
N LYS A 116 -19.43 1.44 -3.30
CA LYS A 116 -18.21 0.86 -2.71
C LYS A 116 -18.10 -0.61 -3.09
N ARG A 117 -17.34 -0.90 -4.16
CA ARG A 117 -16.97 -2.28 -4.53
C ARG A 117 -16.31 -2.98 -3.35
N SER A 118 -16.74 -4.21 -3.07
CA SER A 118 -16.14 -5.00 -2.00
C SER A 118 -14.65 -5.27 -2.27
N GLU A 119 -13.83 -5.52 -1.23
CA GLU A 119 -12.41 -5.87 -1.41
C GLU A 119 -12.23 -7.07 -2.37
N ARG A 120 -13.18 -8.01 -2.33
CA ARG A 120 -13.22 -9.15 -3.22
C ARG A 120 -13.45 -8.73 -4.67
N GLU A 121 -14.42 -7.85 -4.92
CA GLU A 121 -14.65 -7.30 -6.25
C GLU A 121 -13.45 -6.53 -6.77
N ASN A 122 -12.81 -5.71 -5.93
CA ASN A 122 -11.61 -4.98 -6.32
C ASN A 122 -10.48 -5.93 -6.71
N LYS A 123 -10.26 -7.03 -5.97
CA LYS A 123 -9.27 -8.06 -6.35
C LYS A 123 -9.61 -8.73 -7.67
N VAL A 124 -10.88 -9.04 -7.93
CA VAL A 124 -11.31 -9.64 -9.20
C VAL A 124 -11.11 -8.69 -10.36
N VAL A 125 -11.50 -7.42 -10.20
CA VAL A 125 -11.33 -6.38 -11.22
C VAL A 125 -9.85 -6.14 -11.51
N ASN A 126 -9.03 -6.02 -10.46
CA ASN A 126 -7.59 -5.88 -10.55
C ASN A 126 -6.97 -7.05 -11.32
N ALA A 127 -7.35 -8.28 -11.01
CA ALA A 127 -6.87 -9.47 -11.71
C ALA A 127 -7.34 -9.53 -13.18
N LEU A 128 -8.59 -9.14 -13.45
CA LEU A 128 -9.16 -9.17 -14.80
C LEU A 128 -8.49 -8.17 -15.74
N TYR A 129 -8.18 -6.98 -15.23
CA TYR A 129 -7.56 -5.90 -16.01
C TYR A 129 -6.03 -5.82 -15.82
N GLY A 130 -5.43 -6.70 -15.04
CA GLY A 130 -4.00 -6.63 -14.69
C GLY A 130 -3.61 -5.33 -13.99
N THR A 131 -4.52 -4.72 -13.20
CA THR A 131 -4.28 -3.46 -12.50
C THR A 131 -4.12 -3.68 -10.99
N ASP A 132 -3.46 -2.76 -10.30
CA ASP A 132 -3.40 -2.72 -8.83
C ASP A 132 -3.84 -1.33 -8.36
N GLY A 133 -4.97 -1.26 -7.67
CA GLY A 133 -5.55 0.01 -7.22
C GLY A 133 -5.85 0.98 -8.37
N GLY A 134 -6.21 0.45 -9.56
CA GLY A 134 -6.44 1.22 -10.77
C GLY A 134 -5.18 1.62 -11.54
N ARG A 135 -3.98 1.23 -11.09
CA ARG A 135 -2.72 1.46 -11.81
C ARG A 135 -2.33 0.21 -12.62
N PRO A 136 -1.82 0.35 -13.85
CA PRO A 136 -1.50 -0.80 -14.70
C PRO A 136 -0.32 -1.61 -14.14
N GLY A 137 -0.46 -2.92 -14.08
CA GLY A 137 0.61 -3.84 -13.69
C GLY A 137 1.68 -3.98 -14.77
N PHE A 138 2.81 -4.60 -14.41
CA PHE A 138 3.94 -4.80 -15.33
C PHE A 138 3.54 -5.57 -16.60
N ASP A 139 2.74 -6.63 -16.46
CA ASP A 139 2.39 -7.49 -17.60
C ASP A 139 1.57 -6.70 -18.65
N VAL A 140 0.66 -5.83 -18.20
CA VAL A 140 -0.11 -4.90 -19.07
C VAL A 140 0.81 -3.90 -19.77
N LEU A 141 1.80 -3.37 -19.05
CA LEU A 141 2.77 -2.43 -19.61
C LEU A 141 3.69 -3.10 -20.65
N GLU A 142 4.02 -4.37 -20.45
CA GLU A 142 4.83 -5.16 -21.39
C GLU A 142 4.05 -5.42 -22.70
N GLU A 143 2.79 -5.83 -22.60
CA GLU A 143 1.91 -6.03 -23.75
C GLU A 143 1.72 -4.76 -24.57
N GLU A 144 1.45 -3.62 -23.91
CA GLU A 144 1.27 -2.34 -24.60
C GLU A 144 2.58 -1.84 -25.23
N ALA A 145 3.72 -2.06 -24.56
CA ALA A 145 5.02 -1.70 -25.12
C ALA A 145 5.33 -2.50 -26.39
N ASP A 146 4.93 -3.76 -26.47
CA ASP A 146 5.10 -4.58 -27.67
C ASP A 146 4.13 -4.17 -28.78
N TYR A 147 2.89 -3.85 -28.45
CA TYR A 147 1.92 -3.29 -29.39
C TYR A 147 2.44 -1.99 -30.04
N ILE A 148 2.96 -1.06 -29.24
CA ILE A 148 3.50 0.22 -29.72
C ILE A 148 4.71 -0.01 -30.65
N LYS A 149 5.61 -0.94 -30.30
CA LYS A 149 6.77 -1.27 -31.16
C LYS A 149 6.33 -1.80 -32.52
N ASP A 150 5.31 -2.65 -32.54
CA ASP A 150 4.79 -3.21 -33.79
C ASP A 150 4.05 -2.16 -34.63
N LEU A 151 3.34 -1.23 -33.99
CA LEU A 151 2.75 -0.09 -34.66
C LEU A 151 3.82 0.78 -35.34
N LEU A 152 4.86 1.17 -34.59
CA LEU A 152 5.98 1.96 -35.12
C LEU A 152 6.67 1.28 -36.31
N ARG A 153 6.87 -0.04 -36.26
CA ARG A 153 7.43 -0.81 -37.39
C ARG A 153 6.56 -0.77 -38.62
N ARG A 154 5.23 -0.81 -38.47
CA ARG A 154 4.29 -0.73 -39.60
C ARG A 154 4.33 0.66 -40.22
N ASP A 155 4.34 1.70 -39.41
CA ASP A 155 4.41 3.08 -39.88
C ASP A 155 5.73 3.36 -40.62
N ASP A 156 6.86 2.89 -40.09
CA ASP A 156 8.17 2.98 -40.76
C ASP A 156 8.19 2.25 -42.10
N ASN A 157 7.57 1.08 -42.18
CA ASN A 157 7.50 0.31 -43.42
C ASN A 157 6.58 0.96 -44.46
N ALA A 158 5.45 1.54 -44.02
CA ALA A 158 4.54 2.29 -44.89
C ALA A 158 5.23 3.53 -45.48
N ASN A 159 5.98 4.27 -44.65
CA ASN A 159 6.76 5.43 -45.08
C ASN A 159 7.91 5.09 -46.04
N ARG A 160 8.44 3.86 -46.01
CA ARG A 160 9.49 3.41 -46.95
C ARG A 160 8.95 2.89 -48.28
N SER A 161 7.66 2.58 -48.36
CA SER A 161 6.98 2.08 -49.56
C SER A 161 6.29 3.17 -50.39
N ALA A 162 6.33 4.42 -49.95
CA ALA A 162 5.86 5.61 -50.66
C ALA A 162 7.05 6.38 -51.27
#